data_AF-A0A953PG18-F1
#
_entry.id   AF-A0A953PG18-F1
#
_cell.length_a   1.000
_cell.length_b   1.000
_cell.length_c   1.000
_cell.angle_alpha   90.00
_cell.angle_beta   90.00
_cell.angle_gamma   90.00
#
_symmetry.space_group_name_H-M   'P 1'
#
loop_
_entity.id
_entity.type
_entity.pdbx_description
1 polymer ?
#
loop_
_entity_poly.entity_id
_entity_poly.type
_entity_poly.pdbx_seq_one_letter_code
_entity_poly.pdbx_strand_id
1 'polypeptide(L)'
;MADKKTAFVNGGNGGKLVPEPVAASDELERARDIARRYRCEFVDLSDFQLHHDLFEKIPVHLMFRYNFVPLDETPDGRLAIAIADPSQLMMIDEISLLLGKRILTKVSTLKQISDILKKTEQSKRVLEDASEGFTLDVIREDEAGNDETISIDKLTAG
;
A
#
# COMPACT_ATOMS: atom_id res chain seq x y z
N MET A 1 11.46 -29.59 -68.43
CA MET A 1 10.69 -28.61 -67.63
C MET A 1 10.24 -29.29 -66.35
N ALA A 2 10.36 -28.79 -65.13
CA ALA A 2 11.12 -27.72 -64.51
C ALA A 2 10.90 -27.94 -63.00
N ASP A 3 11.90 -28.44 -62.29
CA ASP A 3 11.87 -28.65 -60.84
C ASP A 3 11.91 -27.29 -60.13
N LYS A 4 10.80 -26.92 -59.50
CA LYS A 4 10.71 -25.80 -58.56
C LYS A 4 10.52 -26.39 -57.17
N LYS A 5 11.47 -26.17 -56.25
CA LYS A 5 11.25 -25.22 -55.14
C LYS A 5 12.55 -24.98 -54.37
N THR A 6 12.84 -23.68 -54.31
CA THR A 6 13.88 -22.96 -53.59
C THR A 6 13.94 -23.31 -52.10
N ALA A 7 15.17 -23.55 -51.65
CA ALA A 7 15.57 -23.46 -50.25
C ALA A 7 15.45 -21.99 -49.80
N PHE A 8 14.70 -21.74 -48.73
CA PHE A 8 14.72 -20.48 -48.01
C PHE A 8 15.34 -20.74 -46.64
N VAL A 9 16.56 -20.26 -46.49
CA VAL A 9 17.18 -19.99 -45.19
C VAL A 9 16.65 -18.64 -44.73
N ASN A 10 16.17 -18.55 -43.49
CA ASN A 10 16.12 -17.28 -42.77
C ASN A 10 16.14 -17.57 -41.27
N GLY A 11 17.36 -17.54 -40.74
CA GLY A 11 17.58 -17.32 -39.32
C GLY A 11 17.38 -15.84 -39.00
N GLY A 12 17.01 -15.57 -37.75
CA GLY A 12 16.99 -14.24 -37.17
C GLY A 12 15.59 -13.65 -37.10
N ASN A 13 14.98 -13.77 -35.92
CA ASN A 13 14.34 -12.63 -35.28
C ASN A 13 14.20 -12.91 -33.78
N GLY A 14 15.20 -12.45 -33.02
CA GLY A 14 15.04 -12.15 -31.60
C GLY A 14 14.05 -11.00 -31.46
N GLY A 15 12.76 -11.34 -31.53
CA GLY A 15 11.67 -10.43 -31.24
C GLY A 15 11.76 -10.05 -29.78
N LYS A 16 12.30 -8.86 -29.52
CA LYS A 16 12.17 -8.15 -28.26
C LYS A 16 10.69 -8.14 -27.90
N LEU A 17 10.32 -8.96 -26.90
CA LEU A 17 9.00 -9.00 -26.29
C LEU A 17 8.74 -7.61 -25.69
N VAL A 18 8.17 -6.71 -26.49
CA VAL A 18 7.51 -5.54 -25.95
C VAL A 18 6.26 -6.09 -25.26
N PRO A 19 6.07 -5.88 -23.95
CA PRO A 19 4.82 -6.29 -23.32
C PRO A 19 3.72 -5.45 -23.97
N GLU A 20 2.89 -6.10 -24.79
CA GLU A 20 1.64 -5.49 -25.25
C GLU A 20 0.84 -5.02 -24.02
N PRO A 21 0.12 -3.89 -24.11
CA PRO A 21 -0.76 -3.46 -23.04
C PRO A 21 -1.81 -4.56 -22.83
N VAL A 22 -1.59 -5.36 -21.79
CA VAL A 22 -2.50 -6.43 -21.39
C VAL A 22 -3.88 -5.83 -21.19
N ALA A 23 -4.89 -6.35 -21.89
CA ALA A 23 -6.23 -5.82 -21.75
C ALA A 23 -6.68 -6.06 -20.29
N ALA A 24 -7.52 -5.15 -19.76
CA ALA A 24 -8.02 -5.29 -18.39
C ALA A 24 -8.70 -6.65 -18.16
N SER A 25 -9.35 -7.20 -19.18
CA SER A 25 -9.92 -8.55 -19.18
C SER A 25 -8.87 -9.64 -18.97
N ASP A 26 -7.70 -9.54 -19.63
CA ASP A 26 -6.60 -10.50 -19.48
C ASP A 26 -5.97 -10.45 -18.08
N GLU A 27 -5.96 -9.27 -17.45
CA GLU A 27 -5.48 -9.12 -16.07
C GLU A 27 -6.44 -9.77 -15.06
N LEU A 28 -7.74 -9.56 -15.25
CA LEU A 28 -8.79 -10.18 -14.42
C LEU A 28 -8.79 -11.70 -14.56
N GLU A 29 -8.69 -12.23 -15.78
CA GLU A 29 -8.63 -13.68 -16.00
C GLU A 29 -7.39 -14.30 -15.37
N ARG A 30 -6.22 -13.66 -15.50
CA ARG A 30 -5.00 -14.11 -14.83
C ARG A 30 -5.11 -14.09 -13.31
N ALA A 31 -5.65 -13.02 -12.73
CA ALA A 31 -5.84 -12.93 -11.28
C ALA A 31 -6.83 -14.00 -10.77
N ARG A 32 -7.91 -14.28 -11.50
CA ARG A 32 -8.84 -15.37 -11.18
C ARG A 32 -8.20 -16.75 -11.27
N ASP A 33 -7.33 -16.97 -12.26
CA ASP A 33 -6.62 -18.23 -12.40
C ASP A 33 -5.61 -18.44 -11.26
N ILE A 34 -4.87 -17.40 -10.87
CA ILE A 34 -4.00 -17.40 -9.69
C ILE A 34 -4.81 -17.73 -8.43
N ALA A 35 -5.93 -17.04 -8.21
CA ALA A 35 -6.81 -17.29 -7.06
C ALA A 35 -7.23 -18.76 -6.98
N ARG A 36 -7.65 -19.34 -8.12
CA ARG A 36 -8.06 -20.75 -8.21
C ARG A 36 -6.90 -21.71 -7.91
N ARG A 37 -5.71 -21.46 -8.47
CA ARG A 37 -4.51 -22.30 -8.26
C ARG A 37 -4.11 -22.37 -6.78
N TYR A 38 -4.15 -21.23 -6.09
CA TYR A 38 -3.75 -21.12 -4.69
C TYR A 38 -4.92 -21.31 -3.70
N ARG A 39 -6.14 -21.60 -4.19
CA ARG A 39 -7.37 -21.73 -3.39
C ARG A 39 -7.68 -20.49 -2.55
N CYS A 40 -7.36 -19.32 -3.09
CA CYS A 40 -7.74 -18.02 -2.53
C CYS A 40 -9.04 -17.54 -3.17
N GLU A 41 -9.74 -16.65 -2.47
CA GLU A 41 -10.87 -15.92 -3.04
C GLU A 41 -10.36 -14.80 -3.96
N PHE A 42 -10.99 -14.62 -5.12
CA PHE A 42 -10.75 -13.45 -5.96
C PHE A 42 -11.68 -12.31 -5.54
N VAL A 43 -11.13 -11.11 -5.35
CA VAL A 43 -11.87 -9.90 -5.02
C VAL A 43 -11.62 -8.82 -6.08
N ASP A 44 -12.72 -8.25 -6.58
CA ASP A 44 -12.68 -7.11 -7.49
C ASP A 44 -12.70 -5.82 -6.66
N LEU A 45 -11.67 -4.99 -6.79
CA LEU A 45 -11.58 -3.73 -6.03
C LEU A 45 -12.11 -2.51 -6.81
N SER A 46 -12.77 -2.69 -7.95
CA SER A 46 -13.26 -1.56 -8.77
C SER A 46 -14.24 -0.66 -8.02
N ASP A 47 -15.12 -1.26 -7.22
CA ASP A 47 -16.14 -0.59 -6.39
C ASP A 47 -15.84 -0.69 -4.89
N PHE A 48 -14.60 -1.00 -4.52
CA PHE A 48 -14.21 -1.13 -3.12
C PHE A 48 -14.26 0.22 -2.41
N GLN A 49 -15.01 0.29 -1.30
CA GLN A 49 -15.02 1.45 -0.41
C GLN A 49 -13.92 1.32 0.63
N LEU A 50 -13.19 2.41 0.87
CA LEU A 50 -12.12 2.45 1.86
C LEU A 50 -12.70 2.38 3.28
N HIS A 51 -12.34 1.35 4.03
CA HIS A 51 -12.71 1.23 5.44
C HIS A 51 -11.74 2.07 6.29
N HIS A 52 -12.05 3.34 6.51
CA HIS A 52 -11.18 4.31 7.17
C HIS A 52 -10.50 3.78 8.45
N ASP A 53 -11.24 3.05 9.30
CA ASP A 53 -10.71 2.46 10.54
C ASP A 53 -9.50 1.53 10.31
N LEU A 54 -9.46 0.79 9.20
CA LEU A 54 -8.35 -0.11 8.88
C LEU A 54 -7.14 0.66 8.38
N PHE A 55 -7.37 1.74 7.63
CA PHE A 55 -6.32 2.59 7.08
C PHE A 55 -5.67 3.49 8.13
N GLU A 56 -6.37 3.78 9.24
CA GLU A 56 -5.78 4.43 10.41
C GLU A 56 -4.95 3.46 11.26
N LYS A 57 -5.40 2.20 11.40
CA LYS A 57 -4.71 1.17 12.22
C LYS A 57 -3.47 0.60 11.55
N ILE A 58 -3.45 0.53 10.22
CA ILE A 58 -2.37 -0.12 9.46
C ILE A 58 -1.49 0.97 8.84
N PRO A 59 -0.18 0.99 9.11
CA PRO A 59 0.71 1.97 8.53
C PRO A 59 0.72 1.92 6.99
N VAL A 60 0.39 3.05 6.35
CA VAL A 60 0.29 3.17 4.89
C VAL A 60 1.59 2.73 4.19
N HIS A 61 2.76 3.04 4.76
CA HIS A 61 4.04 2.65 4.17
C HIS A 61 4.20 1.13 4.03
N LEU A 62 3.57 0.31 4.90
CA LEU A 62 3.59 -1.14 4.77
C LEU A 62 2.72 -1.60 3.59
N MET A 63 1.54 -0.99 3.42
CA MET A 63 0.64 -1.30 2.30
C MET A 63 1.33 -1.09 0.95
N PHE A 64 2.05 0.03 0.81
CA PHE A 64 2.83 0.33 -0.39
C PHE A 64 4.04 -0.57 -0.56
N ARG A 65 4.81 -0.78 0.52
CA ARG A 65 6.03 -1.61 0.47
C ARG A 65 5.73 -3.04 0.04
N TYR A 66 4.65 -3.62 0.56
CA TYR A 66 4.27 -5.01 0.27
C TYR A 66 3.13 -5.15 -0.74
N ASN A 67 2.69 -4.04 -1.36
CA ASN A 67 1.63 -3.99 -2.37
C ASN A 67 0.37 -4.78 -1.98
N PHE A 68 -0.21 -4.45 -0.81
CA PHE A 68 -1.47 -5.04 -0.37
C PHE A 68 -2.48 -3.97 0.06
N VAL A 69 -3.76 -4.32 0.00
CA VAL A 69 -4.87 -3.48 0.48
C VAL A 69 -5.60 -4.22 1.62
N PRO A 70 -5.78 -3.62 2.81
CA PRO A 70 -6.63 -4.21 3.84
C PRO A 70 -8.10 -4.15 3.42
N LEU A 71 -8.83 -5.24 3.64
CA LEU A 71 -10.24 -5.37 3.26
C LEU A 71 -11.16 -5.28 4.47
N ASP A 72 -10.96 -6.18 5.44
CA ASP A 72 -11.79 -6.27 6.64
C ASP A 72 -11.06 -7.08 7.73
N GLU A 73 -11.59 -7.05 8.96
CA GLU A 73 -11.16 -7.94 10.04
C GLU A 73 -12.25 -8.98 10.30
N THR A 74 -11.91 -10.26 10.10
CA THR A 74 -12.85 -11.34 10.38
C THR A 74 -13.23 -11.37 11.87
N PRO A 75 -14.40 -11.91 12.24
CA PRO A 75 -14.78 -12.08 13.65
C PRO A 75 -13.78 -12.87 14.49
N ASP A 76 -12.99 -13.74 13.86
CA ASP A 76 -11.93 -14.54 14.50
C ASP A 76 -10.61 -13.76 14.73
N GLY A 77 -10.58 -12.45 14.43
CA GLY A 77 -9.40 -11.60 14.60
C GLY A 77 -8.34 -11.69 13.50
N ARG A 78 -8.65 -12.31 12.35
CA ARG A 78 -7.78 -12.31 11.16
C ARG A 78 -7.99 -11.05 10.32
N LEU A 79 -6.91 -10.50 9.78
CA LEU A 79 -6.95 -9.41 8.82
C LEU A 79 -7.03 -9.96 7.41
N ALA A 80 -8.13 -9.68 6.70
CA ALA A 80 -8.26 -9.98 5.28
C ALA A 80 -7.53 -8.92 4.45
N ILE A 81 -6.65 -9.35 3.55
CA ILE A 81 -5.90 -8.47 2.64
C ILE A 81 -6.08 -8.90 1.18
N ALA A 82 -6.09 -7.94 0.26
CA ALA A 82 -5.96 -8.19 -1.18
C ALA A 82 -4.49 -8.06 -1.60
N ILE A 83 -4.00 -9.06 -2.33
CA ILE A 83 -2.65 -9.12 -2.93
C ILE A 83 -2.72 -9.61 -4.38
N ALA A 84 -1.74 -9.25 -5.22
CA ALA A 84 -1.71 -9.70 -6.61
C ALA A 84 -1.17 -11.13 -6.76
N ASP A 85 -0.24 -11.52 -5.89
CA ASP A 85 0.44 -12.81 -5.95
C ASP A 85 0.54 -13.47 -4.56
N PRO A 86 -0.31 -14.47 -4.27
CA PRO A 86 -0.30 -15.21 -3.01
C PRO A 86 0.82 -16.26 -2.90
N SER A 87 1.66 -16.43 -3.94
CA SER A 87 2.79 -17.38 -3.89
C SER A 87 3.92 -16.92 -2.96
N GLN A 88 3.95 -15.63 -2.64
CA GLN A 88 4.98 -15.00 -1.81
C GLN A 88 4.72 -15.21 -0.31
N LEU A 89 4.76 -16.46 0.15
CA LEU A 89 4.43 -16.82 1.53
C LEU A 89 5.30 -16.09 2.57
N MET A 90 6.60 -15.94 2.31
CA MET A 90 7.51 -15.20 3.21
C MET A 90 7.07 -13.74 3.42
N MET A 91 6.58 -13.08 2.36
CA MET A 91 6.05 -11.72 2.45
C MET A 91 4.79 -11.68 3.31
N ILE A 92 3.89 -12.65 3.13
CA ILE A 92 2.64 -12.75 3.90
C ILE A 92 2.94 -12.98 5.39
N ASP A 93 3.90 -13.84 5.70
CA ASP A 93 4.35 -14.10 7.08
C ASP A 93 4.99 -12.85 7.70
N GLU A 94 5.79 -12.09 6.94
CA GLU A 94 6.38 -10.83 7.40
C GLU A 94 5.31 -9.79 7.71
N ILE A 95 4.31 -9.62 6.84
CA ILE A 95 3.14 -8.75 7.10
C ILE A 95 2.43 -9.20 8.37
N SER A 96 2.21 -10.52 8.52
CA SER A 96 1.54 -11.09 9.70
C SER A 96 2.29 -10.74 10.99
N LEU A 97 3.62 -10.87 10.98
CA LEU A 97 4.48 -10.55 12.11
C LEU A 97 4.46 -9.04 12.44
N LEU A 98 4.63 -8.19 11.43
CA LEU A 98 4.68 -6.73 11.60
C LEU A 98 3.36 -6.16 12.12
N LEU A 99 2.23 -6.71 11.68
CA LEU A 99 0.91 -6.27 12.12
C LEU A 99 0.44 -7.00 13.39
N GLY A 100 1.12 -8.06 13.82
CA GLY A 100 0.69 -8.90 14.95
C GLY A 100 -0.67 -9.58 14.71
N LYS A 101 -1.07 -9.78 13.45
CA LYS A 101 -2.37 -10.34 13.07
C LYS A 101 -2.20 -11.51 12.11
N ARG A 102 -3.06 -12.52 12.24
CA ARG A 102 -3.15 -13.59 11.24
C ARG A 102 -3.74 -13.05 9.95
N ILE A 103 -3.15 -13.41 8.82
CA ILE A 103 -3.53 -12.89 7.51
C ILE A 103 -4.45 -13.88 6.78
N LEU A 104 -5.54 -13.36 6.21
CA LEU A 104 -6.37 -14.06 5.25
C LEU A 104 -6.15 -13.43 3.87
N THR A 105 -5.56 -14.16 2.94
CA THR A 105 -5.23 -13.64 1.61
C THR A 105 -6.39 -13.78 0.65
N LYS A 106 -6.69 -12.68 -0.05
CA LYS A 106 -7.56 -12.63 -1.23
C LYS A 106 -6.74 -12.11 -2.41
N VAL A 107 -7.06 -12.58 -3.61
CA VAL A 107 -6.35 -12.19 -4.83
C VAL A 107 -7.12 -11.10 -5.55
N SER A 108 -6.43 -10.04 -5.94
CA SER A 108 -6.97 -8.99 -6.82
C SER A 108 -5.97 -8.66 -7.91
N THR A 109 -6.32 -7.80 -8.86
CA THR A 109 -5.37 -7.39 -9.89
C THR A 109 -4.35 -6.39 -9.33
N LEU A 110 -3.15 -6.40 -9.87
CA LEU A 110 -2.10 -5.47 -9.45
C LEU A 110 -2.50 -4.02 -9.73
N LYS A 111 -3.15 -3.79 -10.88
CA LYS A 111 -3.69 -2.48 -11.23
C LYS A 111 -4.70 -1.99 -10.19
N GLN A 112 -5.65 -2.83 -9.80
CA GLN A 112 -6.67 -2.48 -8.82
C GLN A 112 -6.08 -2.15 -7.45
N ILE A 113 -5.16 -2.98 -6.97
CA ILE A 113 -4.42 -2.73 -5.73
C ILE A 113 -3.69 -1.38 -5.80
N SER A 114 -2.96 -1.14 -6.89
CA SER A 114 -2.21 0.10 -7.10
C SER A 114 -3.11 1.34 -7.15
N ASP A 115 -4.28 1.23 -7.77
CA ASP A 115 -5.25 2.33 -7.87
C ASP A 115 -5.84 2.69 -6.51
N ILE A 116 -6.12 1.70 -5.65
CA ILE A 116 -6.59 1.93 -4.28
C ILE A 116 -5.51 2.57 -3.41
N LEU A 117 -4.26 2.10 -3.51
CA LEU A 117 -3.13 2.67 -2.76
C LEU A 117 -2.93 4.16 -3.10
N LYS A 118 -2.98 4.52 -4.39
CA LYS A 118 -2.90 5.93 -4.84
C LYS A 118 -4.02 6.80 -4.25
N LYS A 119 -5.27 6.31 -4.26
CA LYS A 119 -6.41 7.02 -3.65
C LYS A 119 -6.22 7.22 -2.14
N THR A 120 -5.63 6.24 -1.46
CA THR A 120 -5.33 6.30 -0.02
C THR A 120 -4.30 7.38 0.29
N GLU A 121 -3.21 7.45 -0.47
CA GLU A 121 -2.17 8.48 -0.31
C GLU A 121 -2.73 9.90 -0.53
N GLN A 122 -3.55 10.08 -1.56
CA GLN A 122 -4.20 11.37 -1.84
C GLN A 122 -5.16 11.77 -0.71
N SER A 123 -5.93 10.82 -0.17
CA SER A 123 -6.87 11.07 0.93
C SER A 123 -6.13 11.46 2.21
N LYS A 124 -5.02 10.79 2.53
CA LYS A 124 -4.21 11.13 3.71
C LYS A 124 -3.63 12.54 3.61
N ARG A 125 -3.11 12.93 2.44
CA ARG A 125 -2.57 14.28 2.22
C ARG A 125 -3.63 15.38 2.37
N VAL A 126 -4.85 15.14 1.89
CA VAL A 126 -5.96 16.09 2.04
C VAL A 126 -6.41 16.20 3.50
N LEU A 127 -6.43 15.08 4.24
CA LEU A 127 -6.73 15.08 5.68
C LEU A 127 -5.64 15.82 6.48
N GLU A 128 -4.37 15.61 6.15
CA GLU A 128 -3.24 16.31 6.78
C GLU A 128 -3.33 17.84 6.51
N ASP A 129 -3.54 18.25 5.26
CA ASP A 129 -3.68 19.66 4.87
C ASP A 129 -4.88 20.37 5.55
N ALA A 130 -6.00 19.66 5.73
CA ALA A 130 -7.16 20.17 6.46
C ALA A 130 -6.94 20.24 7.98
N SER A 131 -6.08 19.36 8.53
CA SER A 131 -5.73 19.36 9.96
C SER A 131 -4.68 20.42 10.34
N GLU A 132 -3.86 20.85 9.38
CA GLU A 132 -2.88 21.93 9.55
C GLU A 132 -3.53 23.34 9.63
N GLY A 133 -4.83 23.45 9.35
CA GLY A 133 -5.60 24.69 9.53
C GLY A 133 -6.01 25.04 10.97
N PHE A 134 -5.61 24.25 11.97
CA PHE A 134 -6.09 24.38 13.36
C PHE A 134 -5.00 24.40 14.45
N THR A 135 -3.75 24.74 14.14
CA THR A 135 -2.83 25.24 15.18
C THR A 135 -3.19 26.70 15.47
N LEU A 136 -4.30 26.91 16.19
CA LEU A 136 -4.60 28.22 16.78
C LEU A 136 -3.51 28.49 17.82
N ASP A 137 -2.64 29.43 17.47
CA ASP A 137 -1.64 30.05 18.32
C ASP A 137 -2.30 30.51 19.62
N VAL A 138 -2.12 29.73 20.70
CA VAL A 138 -2.40 30.23 22.05
C VAL A 138 -1.20 31.11 22.41
N ILE A 139 -1.20 32.33 21.86
CA ILE A 139 -0.37 33.42 22.32
C ILE A 139 -0.74 33.61 23.79
N ARG A 140 0.13 33.12 24.69
CA ARG A 140 0.13 33.57 26.08
C ARG A 140 0.81 34.93 26.08
N GLU A 141 0.05 35.97 25.74
CA GLU A 141 0.38 37.35 26.10
C GLU A 141 0.24 37.44 27.63
N ASP A 142 1.31 37.12 28.35
CA ASP A 142 1.58 37.76 29.63
C ASP A 142 2.91 38.50 29.45
N GLU A 143 2.78 39.71 28.93
CA GLU A 143 3.85 40.68 28.79
C GLU A 143 4.06 41.37 30.14
N ALA A 144 4.99 40.86 30.94
CA ALA A 144 5.65 41.64 31.97
C ALA A 144 7.11 41.18 32.06
N GLY A 145 7.94 41.78 31.21
CA GLY A 145 9.38 41.64 31.27
C GLY A 145 9.93 42.09 32.62
N ASN A 146 10.69 41.22 33.26
CA ASN A 146 11.89 41.63 33.97
C ASN A 146 12.92 40.49 33.87
N ASP A 147 13.90 40.71 33.01
CA ASP A 147 15.23 40.14 33.11
C ASP A 147 15.75 40.40 34.51
N GLU A 148 16.21 39.36 35.23
CA GLU A 148 17.28 39.48 36.23
C GLU A 148 17.62 38.08 36.78
N THR A 149 18.70 37.52 36.27
CA THR A 149 19.40 36.38 36.84
C THR A 149 19.94 36.74 38.23
N ILE A 150 19.31 36.25 39.31
CA ILE A 150 19.90 36.31 40.65
C ILE A 150 20.62 34.99 40.97
N SER A 151 21.94 35.02 40.80
CA SER A 151 22.87 34.11 41.48
C SER A 151 23.48 34.89 42.65
N ILE A 152 23.14 34.56 43.91
CA ILE A 152 23.90 35.02 45.07
C ILE A 152 24.05 33.87 46.08
N ASP A 153 25.19 33.19 45.96
CA ASP A 153 25.95 32.70 47.09
C ASP A 153 26.48 33.91 47.88
N LYS A 154 26.07 34.07 49.15
CA LYS A 154 26.89 34.51 50.32
C LYS A 154 26.09 35.15 51.47
N LEU A 155 26.31 34.56 52.64
CA LEU A 155 26.70 35.17 53.93
C LEU A 155 25.67 35.94 54.79
N THR A 156 25.57 35.37 56.01
CA THR A 156 25.80 36.00 57.33
C THR A 156 24.60 36.42 58.21
N ALA A 157 24.63 35.81 59.40
CA ALA A 157 24.32 36.34 60.73
C ALA A 157 22.88 36.77 61.07
N GLY A 158 22.30 35.97 61.98
CA GLY A 158 21.21 36.30 62.89
C GLY A 158 21.09 35.17 63.90
#